data_AF-A0AA36G5Z9-F1
#
_entry.id   AF-A0AA36G5Z9-F1
#
_cell.length_a   1.000
_cell.length_b   1.000
_cell.length_c   1.000
_cell.angle_alpha   90.00
_cell.angle_beta   90.00
_cell.angle_gamma   90.00
#
_symmetry.space_group_name_H-M   'P 1'
#
loop_
_entity.id
_entity.type
_entity.pdbx_description
1 polymer ?
#
loop_
_entity_poly.entity_id
_entity_poly.type
_entity_poly.pdbx_seq_one_letter_code
_entity_poly.pdbx_strand_id
1 'polypeptide(L)'
;MRSCTLLLVAFAGLVYTWDLHALDLRSLITDKDTRNKLKDLSNKKDMPRSQMQQQLQQYVQMQPQMVQQTYQTIARAKDQLQQSEWQQKMQQAQQMGLGQVYQQFMQIDQNLNMSRDQAEKAKKDLVKALPDDQKKAVERMDKDYYKDIMELTKN
;
A
#
# COMPACT_ATOMS: atom_id res chain seq x y z
N MET A 1 -18.43 45.54 6.63
CA MET A 1 -17.28 44.98 5.88
C MET A 1 -16.21 44.58 6.88
N ARG A 2 -15.88 43.28 6.95
CA ARG A 2 -14.79 42.61 7.72
C ARG A 2 -15.28 41.17 7.97
N SER A 3 -14.57 40.09 7.74
CA SER A 3 -13.37 39.78 6.98
C SER A 3 -13.43 38.27 6.81
N CYS A 4 -13.20 37.78 5.60
CA CYS A 4 -13.03 36.37 5.30
C CYS A 4 -11.92 35.77 6.17
N THR A 5 -12.19 34.66 6.85
CA THR A 5 -11.10 33.86 7.43
C THR A 5 -11.41 32.37 7.29
N LEU A 6 -10.85 31.80 6.22
CA LEU A 6 -10.17 30.50 6.15
C LEU A 6 -10.89 29.28 6.74
N LEU A 7 -11.69 28.61 5.89
CA LEU A 7 -11.89 27.16 5.98
C LEU A 7 -10.68 26.47 5.35
N LEU A 8 -9.60 26.34 6.14
CA LEU A 8 -8.51 25.41 5.88
C LEU A 8 -9.07 24.00 6.04
N VAL A 9 -9.53 23.41 4.93
CA VAL A 9 -9.77 21.97 4.85
C VAL A 9 -8.39 21.32 4.92
N ALA A 10 -7.98 20.97 6.14
CA ALA A 10 -6.86 20.09 6.38
C ALA A 10 -7.19 18.76 5.72
N PHE A 11 -6.64 18.53 4.53
CA PHE A 11 -6.51 17.21 3.94
C PHE A 11 -5.57 16.42 4.85
N ALA A 12 -6.14 15.83 5.92
CA ALA A 12 -5.46 14.86 6.75
C ALA A 12 -4.98 13.74 5.82
N GLY A 13 -3.66 13.57 5.76
CA GLY A 13 -3.00 12.67 4.84
C GLY A 13 -3.53 11.25 4.98
N LEU A 14 -4.29 10.82 3.98
CA LEU A 14 -4.47 9.42 3.68
C LEU A 14 -3.14 8.91 3.11
N VAL A 15 -2.19 8.62 4.00
CA VAL A 15 -0.94 7.96 3.65
C VAL A 15 -1.24 6.47 3.63
N TYR A 16 -1.72 5.98 2.48
CA TYR A 16 -2.09 4.58 2.35
C TYR A 16 -1.40 3.93 1.15
N THR A 17 -0.82 2.78 1.50
CA THR A 17 -0.49 1.60 0.71
C THR A 17 0.80 1.53 -0.10
N TRP A 18 1.20 0.27 -0.24
CA TRP A 18 2.54 -0.23 -0.58
C TRP A 18 2.66 -0.57 -2.07
N ASP A 19 1.52 -0.70 -2.75
CA ASP A 19 1.40 -0.64 -4.20
C ASP A 19 0.74 0.68 -4.53
N LEU A 20 1.56 1.65 -4.91
CA LEU A 20 1.04 2.83 -5.56
C LEU A 20 0.21 2.37 -6.74
N HIS A 21 -1.06 2.78 -6.77
CA HIS A 21 -2.11 2.37 -7.73
C HIS A 21 -1.81 2.79 -9.19
N ALA A 22 -0.53 2.87 -9.59
CA ALA A 22 -0.06 3.22 -10.92
C ALA A 22 -0.62 2.29 -12.00
N LEU A 23 -0.79 1.00 -11.68
CA LEU A 23 -1.44 0.05 -12.59
C LEU A 23 -2.94 0.34 -12.77
N ASP A 24 -3.60 0.92 -11.76
CA ASP A 24 -5.00 1.33 -11.87
C ASP A 24 -5.13 2.58 -12.73
N LEU A 25 -4.25 3.57 -12.57
CA LEU A 25 -4.25 4.71 -13.50
C LEU A 25 -3.98 4.24 -14.94
N ARG A 26 -3.06 3.29 -15.13
CA ARG A 26 -2.72 2.70 -16.43
C ARG A 26 -3.90 1.98 -17.09
N SER A 27 -4.84 1.43 -16.32
CA SER A 27 -6.01 0.74 -16.87
C SER A 27 -7.11 1.71 -17.31
N LEU A 28 -7.13 2.93 -16.77
CA LEU A 28 -8.12 3.96 -17.08
C LEU A 28 -7.77 4.83 -18.30
N ILE A 29 -6.51 4.80 -18.74
CA ILE A 29 -6.01 5.66 -19.81
C ILE A 29 -5.69 4.84 -21.07
N THR A 30 -5.85 5.45 -22.25
CA THR A 30 -5.56 4.82 -23.54
C THR A 30 -4.20 5.22 -24.11
N ASP A 31 -3.64 6.36 -23.68
CA ASP A 31 -2.35 6.87 -24.15
C ASP A 31 -1.21 5.89 -23.88
N LYS A 32 -0.57 5.40 -24.95
CA LYS A 32 0.43 4.32 -24.87
C LYS A 32 1.68 4.75 -24.11
N ASP A 33 2.14 5.98 -24.31
CA ASP A 33 3.37 6.48 -23.69
C ASP A 33 3.22 6.58 -22.16
N THR A 34 2.15 7.22 -21.69
CA THR A 34 1.84 7.32 -20.26
C THR A 34 1.63 5.94 -19.63
N ARG A 35 0.96 5.00 -20.33
CA ARG A 35 0.79 3.63 -19.84
C ARG A 35 2.12 2.90 -19.64
N ASN A 36 3.09 3.10 -20.55
CA ASN A 36 4.42 2.51 -20.42
C ASN A 36 5.17 3.12 -19.23
N LYS A 37 5.15 4.45 -19.10
CA LYS A 37 5.75 5.17 -17.96
C LYS A 37 5.18 4.71 -16.62
N LEU A 38 3.87 4.50 -16.53
CA LEU A 38 3.22 3.98 -15.32
C LEU A 38 3.60 2.52 -15.02
N LYS A 39 3.73 1.69 -16.06
CA LYS A 39 4.24 0.31 -15.90
C LYS A 39 5.67 0.34 -15.36
N ASP A 40 6.54 1.15 -15.95
CA ASP A 40 7.92 1.26 -15.52
C ASP A 40 8.01 1.79 -14.09
N LEU A 41 7.22 2.82 -13.75
CA LEU A 41 7.13 3.34 -12.39
C LEU A 41 6.76 2.23 -11.38
N SER A 42 5.79 1.38 -11.70
CA SER A 42 5.39 0.26 -10.82
C SER A 42 6.48 -0.81 -10.61
N ASN A 43 7.44 -0.90 -11.55
CA ASN A 43 8.55 -1.86 -11.50
C ASN A 43 9.79 -1.32 -10.78
N LYS A 44 9.86 -0.03 -10.43
CA LYS A 44 11.02 0.58 -9.74
C LYS A 44 11.04 0.21 -8.26
N LYS A 45 11.49 -1.00 -7.96
CA LYS A 45 11.52 -1.54 -6.58
C LYS A 45 12.53 -0.87 -5.66
N ASP A 46 13.53 -0.22 -6.23
CA ASP A 46 14.63 0.50 -5.57
C ASP A 46 14.31 1.97 -5.28
N MET A 47 13.29 2.53 -5.94
CA MET A 47 12.84 3.91 -5.72
C MET A 47 12.06 4.03 -4.39
N PRO A 48 12.30 5.08 -3.59
CA PRO A 48 11.45 5.40 -2.43
C PRO A 48 10.00 5.55 -2.84
N ARG A 49 9.08 4.99 -2.05
CA ARG A 49 7.65 5.01 -2.37
C ARG A 49 7.06 6.42 -2.34
N SER A 50 7.59 7.32 -1.52
CA SER A 50 7.21 8.74 -1.53
C SER A 50 7.53 9.40 -2.87
N GLN A 51 8.68 9.09 -3.47
CA GLN A 51 9.05 9.60 -4.79
C GLN A 51 8.17 9.00 -5.90
N MET A 52 7.90 7.68 -5.83
CA MET A 52 6.97 7.05 -6.77
C MET A 52 5.56 7.66 -6.65
N GLN A 53 5.10 7.98 -5.44
CA GLN A 53 3.80 8.62 -5.20
C GLN A 53 3.74 10.01 -5.84
N GLN A 54 4.80 10.80 -5.69
CA GLN A 54 4.89 12.11 -6.32
C GLN A 54 4.82 12.00 -7.85
N GLN A 55 5.57 11.07 -8.46
CA GLN A 55 5.52 10.85 -9.91
C GLN A 55 4.14 10.37 -10.37
N LEU A 56 3.51 9.47 -9.63
CA LEU A 56 2.15 9.01 -9.93
C LEU A 56 1.15 10.17 -9.89
N GLN A 57 1.21 11.01 -8.87
CA GLN A 57 0.31 12.18 -8.76
C GLN A 57 0.49 13.16 -9.93
N GLN A 58 1.71 13.35 -10.45
CA GLN A 58 1.93 14.14 -11.66
C GLN A 58 1.19 13.54 -12.86
N TYR A 59 1.27 12.21 -13.05
CA TYR A 59 0.52 11.55 -14.13
C TYR A 59 -0.99 11.66 -13.96
N VAL A 60 -1.50 11.56 -12.74
CA VAL A 60 -2.93 11.74 -12.43
C VAL A 60 -3.37 13.15 -12.81
N GLN A 61 -2.62 14.18 -12.41
CA GLN A 61 -2.97 15.58 -12.68
C GLN A 61 -2.99 15.95 -14.18
N MET A 62 -2.24 15.21 -15.00
CA MET A 62 -2.27 15.36 -16.46
C MET A 62 -3.51 14.74 -17.13
N GLN A 63 -4.30 13.94 -16.41
CA GLN A 63 -5.46 13.26 -16.98
C GLN A 63 -6.72 14.15 -16.99
N PRO A 64 -7.72 13.84 -17.84
CA PRO A 64 -9.03 14.45 -17.76
C PRO A 64 -9.68 14.27 -16.38
N GLN A 65 -10.49 15.23 -15.95
CA GLN A 65 -11.10 15.25 -14.61
C GLN A 65 -11.88 13.97 -14.28
N MET A 66 -12.58 13.39 -15.26
CA MET A 66 -13.31 12.12 -15.07
C MET A 66 -12.35 10.98 -14.69
N VAL A 67 -11.22 10.85 -15.37
CA VAL A 67 -10.19 9.82 -15.07
C VAL A 67 -9.61 10.04 -13.68
N GLN A 68 -9.33 11.28 -13.29
CA GLN A 68 -8.84 11.60 -11.95
C GLN A 68 -9.81 11.15 -10.86
N GLN A 69 -11.11 11.44 -11.03
CA GLN A 69 -12.16 11.05 -10.08
C GLN A 69 -12.33 9.53 -9.99
N THR A 70 -12.34 8.84 -11.13
CA THR A 70 -12.40 7.37 -11.16
C THR A 70 -11.19 6.76 -10.47
N TYR A 71 -9.98 7.24 -10.78
CA TYR A 71 -8.75 6.80 -10.14
C TYR A 71 -8.80 6.97 -8.62
N GLN A 72 -9.16 8.17 -8.13
CA GLN A 72 -9.26 8.44 -6.69
C GLN A 72 -10.30 7.56 -5.99
N THR A 73 -11.34 7.14 -6.69
CA THR A 73 -12.37 6.24 -6.14
C THR A 73 -11.82 4.82 -5.99
N ILE A 74 -11.13 4.31 -7.02
CA ILE A 74 -10.48 2.99 -6.98
C ILE A 74 -9.39 2.95 -5.91
N ALA A 75 -8.52 3.97 -5.87
CA ALA A 75 -7.44 4.07 -4.90
C ALA A 75 -7.98 4.03 -3.46
N ARG A 76 -9.01 4.82 -3.15
CA ARG A 76 -9.63 4.82 -1.81
C ARG A 76 -10.24 3.47 -1.45
N ALA A 77 -10.91 2.80 -2.38
CA ALA A 77 -11.50 1.48 -2.14
C ALA A 77 -10.43 0.43 -1.83
N LYS A 78 -9.32 0.43 -2.58
CA LYS A 78 -8.19 -0.48 -2.33
C LYS A 78 -7.47 -0.17 -1.02
N ASP A 79 -7.29 1.10 -0.70
CA ASP A 79 -6.69 1.51 0.57
C ASP A 79 -7.53 1.05 1.77
N GLN A 80 -8.86 1.10 1.66
CA GLN A 80 -9.77 0.57 2.68
C GLN A 80 -9.68 -0.95 2.79
N LEU A 81 -9.64 -1.66 1.66
CA LEU A 81 -9.47 -3.12 1.65
C LEU A 81 -8.15 -3.52 2.33
N GLN A 82 -7.04 -2.88 1.96
CA GLN A 82 -5.74 -3.17 2.57
C GLN A 82 -5.74 -2.87 4.07
N GLN A 83 -6.38 -1.79 4.52
CA GLN A 83 -6.53 -1.51 5.96
C GLN A 83 -7.30 -2.61 6.68
N SER A 84 -8.36 -3.14 6.07
CA SER A 84 -9.13 -4.25 6.63
C SER A 84 -8.29 -5.52 6.74
N GLU A 85 -7.53 -5.87 5.68
CA GLU A 85 -6.60 -7.00 5.70
C GLU A 85 -5.53 -6.84 6.80
N TRP A 86 -5.03 -5.63 6.99
CA TRP A 86 -4.06 -5.33 8.03
C TRP A 86 -4.65 -5.50 9.44
N GLN A 87 -5.88 -5.04 9.65
CA GLN A 87 -6.58 -5.23 10.91
C GLN A 87 -6.82 -6.72 11.20
N GLN A 88 -7.27 -7.48 10.20
CA GLN A 88 -7.49 -8.92 10.33
C GLN A 88 -6.20 -9.66 10.69
N LYS A 89 -5.12 -9.42 9.94
CA LYS A 89 -3.82 -10.04 10.21
C LYS A 89 -3.24 -9.62 11.56
N MET A 90 -3.46 -8.37 11.99
CA MET A 90 -3.06 -7.94 13.33
C MET A 90 -3.82 -8.70 14.42
N GLN A 91 -5.12 -8.91 14.28
CA GLN A 91 -5.91 -9.70 15.23
C GLN A 91 -5.41 -11.15 15.30
N GLN A 92 -5.16 -11.79 14.16
CA GLN A 92 -4.59 -13.13 14.10
C GLN A 92 -3.20 -13.18 14.73
N ALA A 93 -2.33 -12.21 14.42
CA ALA A 93 -1.01 -12.10 15.01
C ALA A 93 -1.07 -11.94 16.53
N GLN A 94 -2.01 -11.15 17.06
CA GLN A 94 -2.20 -11.00 18.50
C GLN A 94 -2.58 -12.33 19.18
N GLN A 95 -3.49 -13.10 18.58
CA GLN A 95 -3.88 -14.43 19.08
C GLN A 95 -2.71 -15.41 19.10
N MET A 96 -1.77 -15.26 18.16
CA MET A 96 -0.56 -16.09 18.05
C MET A 96 0.64 -15.56 18.87
N GLY A 97 0.46 -14.47 19.63
CA GLY A 97 1.56 -13.82 20.38
C GLY A 97 2.55 -13.03 19.52
N LEU A 98 2.23 -12.80 18.24
CA LEU A 98 3.06 -12.10 17.24
C LEU A 98 2.67 -10.62 17.05
N GLY A 99 1.76 -10.08 17.87
CA GLY A 99 1.20 -8.73 17.66
C GLY A 99 2.26 -7.63 17.50
N GLN A 100 3.34 -7.67 18.29
CA GLN A 100 4.45 -6.70 18.18
C GLN A 100 5.22 -6.83 16.87
N VAL A 101 5.50 -8.06 16.43
CA VAL A 101 6.19 -8.34 15.15
C VAL A 101 5.35 -7.80 13.99
N TYR A 102 4.04 -8.07 14.02
CA TYR A 102 3.14 -7.62 12.96
C TYR A 102 2.99 -6.10 12.95
N GLN A 103 2.99 -5.44 14.11
CA GLN A 103 3.02 -3.98 14.19
C GLN A 103 4.27 -3.39 13.53
N GLN A 104 5.43 -4.04 13.67
CA GLN A 104 6.66 -3.61 13.01
C GLN A 104 6.60 -3.81 11.50
N PHE A 105 6.03 -4.92 11.01
CA PHE A 105 5.76 -5.09 9.58
C PHE A 105 4.87 -3.97 9.03
N MET A 106 3.80 -3.63 9.75
CA MET A 106 2.92 -2.52 9.37
C MET A 106 3.67 -1.19 9.30
N GLN A 107 4.55 -0.90 10.25
CA GLN A 107 5.36 0.32 10.24
C GLN A 107 6.33 0.36 9.05
N ILE A 108 7.00 -0.75 8.74
CA ILE A 108 7.88 -0.88 7.56
C ILE A 108 7.08 -0.65 6.27
N ASP A 109 5.92 -1.28 6.17
CA ASP A 109 5.08 -1.23 4.98
C ASP A 109 4.35 0.13 4.85
N GLN A 110 4.20 0.92 5.91
CA GLN A 110 3.71 2.30 5.87
C GLN A 110 4.81 3.34 5.62
N ASN A 111 6.08 2.99 5.81
CA ASN A 111 7.19 3.93 5.64
C ASN A 111 7.44 4.22 4.16
N LEU A 112 6.80 5.28 3.63
CA LEU A 112 6.94 5.67 2.23
C LEU A 112 8.36 6.11 1.84
N ASN A 113 9.22 6.46 2.80
CA ASN A 113 10.59 6.84 2.48
C ASN A 113 11.48 5.63 2.14
N MET A 114 10.98 4.41 2.39
CA MET A 114 11.65 3.18 2.00
C MET A 114 11.17 2.73 0.61
N SER A 115 12.09 2.20 -0.18
CA SER A 115 11.74 1.47 -1.39
C SER A 115 11.08 0.13 -1.08
N ARG A 116 10.54 -0.56 -2.10
CA ARG A 116 9.96 -1.91 -1.93
C ARG A 116 11.04 -2.90 -1.49
N ASP A 117 12.20 -2.85 -2.14
CA ASP A 117 13.32 -3.74 -1.81
C ASP A 117 13.86 -3.49 -0.39
N GLN A 118 13.94 -2.21 0.02
CA GLN A 118 14.36 -1.86 1.38
C GLN A 118 13.35 -2.36 2.42
N ALA A 119 12.05 -2.19 2.16
CA ALA A 119 11.01 -2.66 3.06
C ALA A 119 10.99 -4.19 3.15
N GLU A 120 11.08 -4.89 2.01
CA GLU A 120 11.17 -6.35 1.98
C GLU A 120 12.41 -6.85 2.74
N LYS A 121 13.57 -6.21 2.53
CA LYS A 121 14.79 -6.52 3.27
C LYS A 121 14.61 -6.32 4.78
N ALA A 122 14.06 -5.17 5.20
CA ALA A 122 13.82 -4.89 6.61
C ALA A 122 12.89 -5.91 7.26
N LYS A 123 11.85 -6.36 6.56
CA LYS A 123 10.97 -7.43 7.06
C LYS A 123 11.68 -8.77 7.16
N LYS A 124 12.50 -9.14 6.17
CA LYS A 124 13.32 -10.36 6.23
C LYS A 124 14.30 -10.32 7.39
N ASP A 125 14.97 -9.20 7.60
CA ASP A 125 15.93 -9.04 8.69
C ASP A 125 15.22 -9.07 10.06
N LEU A 126 14.01 -8.49 10.16
CA LEU A 126 13.16 -8.63 11.34
C LEU A 126 12.82 -10.10 11.62
N VAL A 127 12.33 -10.86 10.63
CA VAL A 127 12.04 -12.30 10.79
C VAL A 127 13.27 -13.08 11.23
N LYS A 128 14.44 -12.82 10.62
CA LYS A 128 15.68 -13.51 10.99
C LYS A 128 16.07 -13.31 12.45
N ALA A 129 15.78 -12.14 13.01
CA ALA A 129 16.07 -11.79 14.40
C ALA A 129 15.12 -12.43 15.42
N LEU A 130 13.99 -13.02 14.97
CA LEU A 130 13.03 -13.65 15.86
C LEU A 130 13.52 -15.00 16.41
N PRO A 131 13.00 -15.42 17.57
CA PRO A 131 13.04 -16.81 18.00
C PRO A 131 12.41 -17.78 16.96
N ASP A 132 12.89 -19.02 16.89
CA ASP A 132 12.50 -19.96 15.85
C ASP A 132 11.01 -20.37 15.88
N ASP A 133 10.41 -20.42 17.07
CA ASP A 133 8.97 -20.63 17.27
C ASP A 133 8.16 -19.49 16.65
N GLN A 134 8.59 -18.24 16.84
CA GLN A 134 7.96 -17.06 16.25
C GLN A 134 8.17 -17.00 14.73
N LYS A 135 9.36 -17.34 14.22
CA LYS A 135 9.60 -17.46 12.76
C LYS A 135 8.60 -18.41 12.10
N LYS A 136 8.48 -19.62 12.64
CA LYS A 136 7.54 -20.64 12.14
C LYS A 136 6.08 -20.18 12.26
N ALA A 137 5.76 -19.39 13.27
CA ALA A 137 4.42 -18.84 13.44
C ALA A 137 4.11 -17.76 12.37
N VAL A 138 5.07 -16.88 12.08
CA VAL A 138 4.95 -15.89 10.98
C VAL A 138 4.78 -16.59 9.62
N GLU A 139 5.61 -17.60 9.32
CA GLU A 139 5.52 -18.36 8.06
C GLU A 139 4.19 -19.09 7.88
N ARG A 140 3.60 -19.60 8.98
CA ARG A 140 2.27 -20.23 8.97
C ARG A 140 1.17 -19.22 8.70
N MET A 141 1.20 -18.10 9.41
CA MET A 141 0.21 -17.02 9.26
C MET A 141 0.15 -16.51 7.81
N ASP A 142 1.30 -16.33 7.16
CA ASP A 142 1.34 -15.92 5.75
C ASP A 142 0.73 -16.97 4.82
N LYS A 143 1.02 -18.27 5.03
CA LYS A 143 0.46 -19.37 4.22
C LYS A 143 -1.05 -19.51 4.38
N ASP A 144 -1.55 -19.46 5.61
CA ASP A 144 -2.97 -19.63 5.91
C ASP A 144 -3.81 -18.52 5.29
N TYR A 145 -3.31 -17.27 5.35
CA TYR A 145 -3.95 -16.14 4.69
C TYR A 145 -4.09 -16.32 3.17
N TYR A 146 -3.03 -16.77 2.48
CA TYR A 146 -3.13 -17.03 1.03
C TYR A 146 -4.10 -18.18 0.71
N LYS A 147 -4.16 -19.20 1.57
CA LYS A 147 -5.09 -20.32 1.39
C LYS A 147 -6.54 -19.85 1.51
N ASP A 148 -6.87 -19.09 2.54
CA ASP A 148 -8.23 -18.61 2.80
C ASP A 148 -8.73 -17.70 1.66
N ILE A 149 -7.88 -16.81 1.13
CA ILE A 149 -8.24 -15.96 -0.04
C ILE A 149 -8.47 -16.80 -1.30
N MET A 150 -7.63 -17.80 -1.54
CA MET A 150 -7.76 -18.69 -2.70
C MET A 150 -8.99 -19.61 -2.61
N GLU A 151 -9.50 -19.87 -1.42
CA GLU A 151 -10.75 -20.61 -1.21
C GLU A 151 -11.99 -19.72 -1.36
N LEU A 152 -11.93 -18.46 -0.90
CA LEU A 152 -13.02 -17.49 -1.07
C LEU A 152 -13.27 -17.07 -2.53
N THR A 153 -12.26 -17.19 -3.40
CA THR A 153 -12.34 -16.80 -4.82
C THR A 153 -12.79 -17.93 -5.76
N LYS A 154 -13.06 -19.14 -5.23
CA LYS A 154 -13.54 -20.30 -5.99
C LYS A 154 -15.06 -20.50 -5.98
N ASN A 155 -15.79 -19.68 -5.22
CA ASN A 155 -17.25 -19.67 -5.14
C ASN A 155 -17.82 -18.44 -5.86
#